data_AF-B1XJF2-F1
#
_entry.id   AF-B1XJF2-F1
#
_cell.length_a   1.000
_cell.length_b   1.000
_cell.length_c   1.000
_cell.angle_alpha   90.00
_cell.angle_beta   90.00
_cell.angle_gamma   90.00
#
_symmetry.space_group_name_H-M   'P 1'
#
loop_
_entity.id
_entity.type
_entity.pdbx_description
1 polymer ?
#
loop_
_entity_poly.entity_id
_entity_poly.type
_entity_poly.pdbx_seq_one_letter_code
_entity_poly.pdbx_strand_id
1 'polypeptide(L)' 'MDKFLSSAPVLLTAMMVFTAGLLIEFNRFFPDLLFHP' A
#
# COMPACT_ATOMS: atom_id res chain seq x y z
N MET A 1 22.06 11.50 2.56
CA MET A 1 21.20 10.55 1.84
C MET A 1 19.72 10.87 2.01
N ASP A 2 19.30 11.39 3.17
CA ASP A 2 17.90 11.66 3.52
C ASP A 2 17.09 12.44 2.48
N LYS A 3 17.68 13.48 1.86
CA LYS A 3 17.02 14.24 0.78
C LYS A 3 16.59 13.39 -0.42
N PHE A 4 17.36 12.35 -0.76
CA PHE A 4 17.01 11.45 -1.85
C PHE A 4 15.85 10.53 -1.44
N LEU A 5 15.88 9.98 -0.22
CA LEU A 5 14.82 9.13 0.31
C LEU A 5 13.50 9.91 0.50
N SER A 6 13.59 11.20 0.82
CA SER A 6 12.43 12.10 0.93
C SER A 6 12.03 12.75 -0.40
N SER A 7 12.60 12.33 -1.53
CA SER A 7 12.17 12.82 -2.85
C SER A 7 10.77 12.30 -3.18
N ALA A 8 9.99 13.11 -3.91
CA ALA A 8 8.62 12.77 -4.30
C ALA A 8 8.46 11.37 -4.93
N PRO A 9 9.28 10.93 -5.91
CA PRO A 9 9.11 9.60 -6.49
C PRO A 9 9.38 8.48 -5.48
N VAL A 10 10.37 8.64 -4.59
CA VAL A 10 10.71 7.61 -3.60
C VAL A 10 9.62 7.46 -2.55
N LEU A 11 9.12 8.57 -1.99
CA LEU A 11 8.02 8.54 -1.04
C LEU A 11 6.73 8.00 -1.66
N LEU A 12 6.44 8.34 -2.93
CA LEU A 12 5.28 7.81 -3.64
C LEU A 12 5.40 6.29 -3.80
N THR A 13 6.54 5.77 -4.24
CA THR A 13 6.74 4.32 -4.35
C THR A 13 6.61 3.63 -3.00
N ALA A 14 7.21 4.17 -1.93
CA ALA A 14 7.10 3.60 -0.60
C ALA A 14 5.64 3.55 -0.11
N MET A 15 4.88 4.62 -0.33
CA MET A 15 3.46 4.71 0.03
C MET A 15 2.58 3.77 -0.81
N MET A 16 2.86 3.64 -2.10
CA MET A 16 2.16 2.70 -2.99
C MET A 16 2.45 1.25 -2.60
N VAL A 17 3.70 0.90 -2.27
CA VAL A 17 4.06 -0.45 -1.79
C VAL A 17 3.35 -0.76 -0.47
N PHE A 18 3.34 0.19 0.48
CA PHE A 18 2.64 0.01 1.75
C PHE A 18 1.13 -0.19 1.54
N THR A 19 0.49 0.68 0.76
CA THR A 19 -0.95 0.62 0.48
C THR A 19 -1.32 -0.65 -0.27
N ALA A 20 -0.51 -1.05 -1.27
CA ALA A 20 -0.71 -2.30 -2.00
C ALA A 20 -0.57 -3.51 -1.09
N GLY A 21 0.47 -3.55 -0.25
CA GLY A 21 0.67 -4.62 0.73
C GLY A 21 -0.53 -4.75 1.68
N LEU A 22 -1.02 -3.64 2.22
CA LEU A 22 -2.20 -3.62 3.08
C LEU A 22 -3.45 -4.19 2.36
N LEU A 23 -3.72 -3.74 1.14
CA LEU A 23 -4.89 -4.20 0.37
C LEU A 23 -4.78 -5.68 -0.03
N ILE A 24 -3.59 -6.15 -0.40
CA ILE A 24 -3.34 -7.56 -0.75
C ILE A 24 -3.58 -8.44 0.47
N GLU A 25 -3.01 -8.09 1.61
CA GLU A 25 -3.15 -8.83 2.85
C GLU A 25 -4.61 -8.85 3.32
N PHE A 26 -5.29 -7.72 3.26
CA PHE A 26 -6.71 -7.63 3.60
C PHE A 26 -7.57 -8.56 2.73
N ASN A 27 -7.40 -8.53 1.41
CA ASN A 27 -8.13 -9.41 0.49
C ASN A 27 -7.68 -10.89 0.60
N ARG A 28 -6.47 -11.17 1.11
CA ARG A 28 -6.03 -12.54 1.42
C ARG A 28 -6.74 -13.12 2.63
N PHE A 29 -6.91 -12.31 3.69
CA PHE A 29 -7.56 -12.76 4.92
C PHE A 29 -9.09 -12.69 4.84
N PHE A 30 -9.65 -11.74 4.09
CA PHE A 30 -11.08 -11.53 3.91
C PHE A 30 -11.44 -11.47 2.41
N PRO A 31 -11.47 -12.62 1.72
CA PRO A 31 -11.80 -12.65 0.30
C PRO A 31 -13.28 -12.31 0.03
N ASP A 32 -13.56 -11.89 -1.20
CA ASP A 32 -14.91 -11.75 -1.78
C ASP A 32 -15.88 -10.78 -1.07
N LEU A 33 -15.37 -9.68 -0.52
CA LEU A 33 -16.18 -8.60 0.08
C LEU A 33 -16.84 -7.68 -0.97
N LEU A 34 -17.85 -8.20 -1.68
CA LEU A 34 -18.62 -7.41 -2.65
C LEU A 34 -19.53 -6.35 -1.97
N PHE A 35 -20.07 -6.67 -0.79
CA PHE A 35 -20.89 -5.79 0.01
C PHE A 35 -20.56 -5.97 1.49
N HIS A 36 -20.78 -4.91 2.27
CA HIS A 36 -20.82 -5.04 3.72
C HIS A 36 -22.08 -5.82 4.12
N PRO A 37 -21.99 -6.79 5.05
CA PRO A 37 -23.16 -7.52 5.54
C PRO A 37 -24.28 -6.58 6.04
#